data_AF-A0A9X5KW36-F1
#
_entry.id   AF-A0A9X5KW36-F1
#
_cell.length_a   1.000
_cell.length_b   1.000
_cell.length_c   1.000
_cell.angle_alpha   90.00
_cell.angle_beta   90.00
_cell.angle_gamma   90.00
#
_symmetry.space_group_name_H-M   'P 1'
#
loop_
_entity.id
_entity.type
_entity.pdbx_description
1 polymer ?
#
loop_
_entity_poly.entity_id
_entity_poly.type
_entity_poly.pdbx_seq_one_letter_code
_entity_poly.pdbx_strand_id
1 'polypeptide(L)' 'MPNSSEANIATADALTLLLHNQHAICAAIEEVTKWLLDNGAENVAANAIGAMETLDKNAQGITDAIMRLRHS' A
#
# COMPACT_ATOMS: atom_id res chain seq x y z
N MET A 1 -12.93 -14.76 25.37
CA MET A 1 -13.31 -13.33 25.38
C MET A 1 -14.00 -13.04 24.06
N PRO A 2 -15.30 -12.73 24.01
CA PRO A 2 -16.03 -12.51 22.75
C PRO A 2 -15.54 -11.26 21.99
N ASN A 3 -14.92 -10.30 22.68
CA ASN A 3 -14.52 -9.00 22.14
C ASN A 3 -13.23 -9.03 21.28
N SER A 4 -12.41 -10.08 21.37
CA SER A 4 -11.15 -10.14 20.61
C SER A 4 -11.38 -10.42 19.13
N SER A 5 -12.40 -11.21 18.79
CA SER A 5 -12.71 -11.56 17.39
C SER A 5 -13.30 -10.37 16.63
N GLU A 6 -14.26 -9.64 17.21
CA GLU A 6 -14.83 -8.42 16.60
C GLU A 6 -13.78 -7.32 16.43
N ALA A 7 -12.90 -7.14 17.43
CA ALA A 7 -11.79 -6.19 17.33
C ALA A 7 -10.78 -6.59 16.23
N ASN A 8 -10.48 -7.88 16.09
CA ASN A 8 -9.63 -8.40 15.00
C ASN A 8 -10.26 -8.16 13.63
N ILE A 9 -11.57 -8.40 13.48
CA ILE A 9 -12.31 -8.14 12.23
C ILE A 9 -12.28 -6.65 11.90
N ALA A 10 -12.65 -5.77 12.83
CA ALA A 10 -12.65 -4.33 12.60
C ALA A 10 -11.25 -3.80 12.24
N THR A 11 -10.20 -4.34 12.89
CA THR A 11 -8.81 -4.00 12.57
C THR A 11 -8.41 -4.49 11.17
N ALA A 12 -8.78 -5.73 10.82
CA ALA A 12 -8.49 -6.29 9.50
C ALA A 12 -9.19 -5.49 8.38
N ASP A 13 -10.43 -5.05 8.59
CA ASP A 13 -11.18 -4.26 7.61
C ASP A 13 -10.60 -2.86 7.45
N ALA A 14 -10.20 -2.21 8.55
CA ALA A 14 -9.47 -0.94 8.49
C ALA A 14 -8.13 -1.06 7.75
N LEU A 15 -7.39 -2.16 7.99
CA LEU A 15 -6.15 -2.45 7.27
C LEU A 15 -6.41 -2.74 5.78
N THR A 16 -7.54 -3.36 5.42
CA THR A 16 -7.94 -3.54 4.02
C THR A 16 -8.16 -2.19 3.32
N LEU A 17 -8.80 -1.22 3.98
CA LEU A 17 -8.92 0.14 3.43
C LEU A 17 -7.56 0.81 3.26
N LEU A 18 -6.64 0.62 4.21
CA LEU A 18 -5.28 1.14 4.10
C LEU A 18 -4.49 0.47 2.96
N LEU A 19 -4.68 -0.83 2.74
CA LEU A 19 -4.10 -1.55 1.61
C LEU A 19 -4.58 -0.97 0.27
N HIS A 20 -5.87 -0.65 0.15
CA HIS A 20 -6.38 0.03 -1.04
C HIS A 20 -5.72 1.40 -1.25
N ASN A 21 -5.46 2.15 -0.18
CA ASN A 21 -4.73 3.42 -0.29
C ASN A 21 -3.30 3.21 -0.81
N GLN A 22 -2.60 2.16 -0.38
CA GLN A 22 -1.27 1.83 -0.91
C GLN A 22 -1.31 1.65 -2.44
N HIS A 23 -2.26 0.86 -2.94
CA HIS A 23 -2.40 0.62 -4.38
C HIS A 23 -2.85 1.86 -5.16
N ALA A 24 -3.80 2.64 -4.62
CA ALA A 24 -4.29 3.85 -5.27
C ALA A 24 -3.18 4.91 -5.40
N ILE A 25 -2.38 5.10 -4.35
CA ILE A 25 -1.25 6.04 -4.37
C ILE A 25 -0.16 5.50 -5.30
N CYS A 26 0.14 4.20 -5.28
CA CYS A 26 1.14 3.60 -6.18
C CYS A 26 0.76 3.82 -7.65
N ALA A 27 -0.50 3.56 -8.02
CA ALA A 27 -1.00 3.81 -9.37
C ALA A 27 -0.95 5.30 -9.77
N ALA A 28 -1.27 6.21 -8.84
CA ALA A 28 -1.17 7.65 -9.11
C ALA A 28 0.28 8.10 -9.33
N ILE A 29 1.22 7.58 -8.53
CA ILE A 29 2.65 7.85 -8.70
C ILE A 29 3.18 7.23 -9.99
N GLU A 30 2.70 6.05 -10.38
CA GLU A 30 3.09 5.38 -11.63
C GLU A 30 2.76 6.26 -12.85
N GLU A 31 1.56 6.84 -12.88
CA GLU A 31 1.14 7.74 -13.96
C GLU A 31 1.98 9.02 -14.01
N VAL A 32 2.25 9.64 -12.85
CA VAL A 32 3.13 10.81 -12.76
C VAL A 32 4.57 10.44 -13.18
N THR A 33 5.05 9.25 -12.82
CA THR A 33 6.39 8.76 -13.18
C THR A 33 6.53 8.59 -14.68
N LYS A 34 5.50 8.05 -15.37
CA LYS A 34 5.46 7.97 -16.83
C LYS A 34 5.57 9.36 -17.46
N TRP A 35 4.77 10.32 -16.99
CA TRP A 35 4.85 11.70 -17.47
C TRP A 35 6.23 12.32 -17.23
N LEU A 36 6.88 12.08 -16.09
CA LEU A 36 8.24 12.57 -15.81
C LEU A 36 9.27 12.00 -16.79
N LEU A 37 9.21 10.71 -17.10
CA LEU A 37 10.10 10.07 -18.06
C LEU A 37 9.92 10.64 -19.48
N ASP A 38 8.67 10.83 -19.91
CA ASP A 38 8.35 11.41 -21.22
C ASP A 38 8.85 12.85 -21.37
N ASN A 39 9.07 13.55 -20.25
CA ASN A 39 9.57 14.93 -20.21
C ASN A 39 11.07 15.03 -19.85
N GLY A 40 11.82 13.93 -19.87
CA GLY A 40 13.28 13.93 -19.65
C GLY A 40 13.69 14.25 -18.21
N ALA A 41 12.86 13.88 -17.23
CA ALA A 41 13.11 14.07 -15.81
C ALA A 41 13.51 12.76 -15.12
N GLU A 42 14.48 12.01 -15.67
CA GLU A 42 14.83 10.65 -15.24
C GLU A 42 15.26 10.58 -13.76
N ASN A 43 15.99 11.58 -13.26
CA ASN A 43 16.40 11.63 -11.86
C ASN A 43 15.20 11.76 -10.90
N VAL A 44 14.15 12.50 -11.30
CA VAL A 44 12.92 12.65 -10.49
C VAL A 44 12.09 11.37 -10.59
N ALA A 45 12.00 10.78 -11.79
CA ALA A 45 11.33 9.49 -12.00
C ALA A 45 11.97 8.37 -11.16
N ALA A 46 13.30 8.33 -11.03
CA ALA A 46 13.99 7.36 -10.18
C ALA A 46 13.58 7.47 -8.70
N ASN A 47 13.42 8.69 -8.18
CA ASN A 47 12.91 8.91 -6.81
C ASN A 47 11.45 8.46 -6.67
N ALA A 48 10.62 8.70 -7.69
CA ALA A 48 9.23 8.26 -7.70
C ALA A 48 9.11 6.72 -7.73
N ILE A 49 9.99 6.03 -8.46
CA ILE A 49 10.11 4.57 -8.44
C ILE A 49 10.45 4.07 -7.03
N GLY A 50 11.44 4.66 -6.36
CA GLY A 50 11.77 4.29 -4.97
C GLY A 50 10.61 4.52 -3.98
N ALA A 51 9.77 5.52 -4.22
CA ALA A 51 8.55 5.73 -3.45
C ALA A 51 7.51 4.61 -3.69
N MET A 52 7.32 4.18 -4.95
CA MET A 52 6.45 3.03 -5.28
C MET A 52 6.94 1.73 -4.65
N GLU A 53 8.26 1.46 -4.67
CA GLU A 53 8.85 0.31 -3.97
C GLU A 53 8.54 0.30 -2.46
N THR A 54 8.55 1.49 -1.85
CA THR A 54 8.16 1.65 -0.44
C THR A 54 6.67 1.36 -0.23
N LEU A 55 5.81 1.81 -1.14
CA LEU A 55 4.37 1.54 -1.09
C LEU A 55 4.06 0.05 -1.24
N ASP A 56 4.77 -0.65 -2.12
CA ASP A 56 4.63 -2.09 -2.35
C ASP A 56 5.07 -2.91 -1.12
N LYS A 57 6.20 -2.53 -0.51
CA LYS A 57 6.66 -3.17 0.74
C LYS A 57 5.63 -3.00 1.86
N ASN A 58 5.04 -1.82 1.97
CA ASN A 58 3.98 -1.55 2.95
C ASN A 58 2.71 -2.33 2.63
N ALA A 59 2.32 -2.44 1.36
CA ALA A 59 1.17 -3.24 0.92
C ALA A 59 1.35 -4.72 1.29
N GLN A 60 2.55 -5.28 1.11
CA GLN A 60 2.87 -6.64 1.54
C GLN A 60 2.75 -6.79 3.07
N GLY A 61 3.35 -5.88 3.84
CA GLY A 61 3.28 -5.93 5.30
C GLY A 61 1.85 -5.82 5.85
N ILE A 62 1.01 -4.98 5.23
CA ILE A 62 -0.40 -4.84 5.58
C ILE A 62 -1.16 -6.12 5.21
N THR A 63 -0.91 -6.70 4.05
CA THR A 63 -1.51 -7.98 3.63
C THR A 63 -1.19 -9.10 4.63
N ASP A 64 0.06 -9.22 5.04
CA ASP A 64 0.48 -10.20 6.04
C ASP A 64 -0.23 -9.98 7.39
N ALA A 65 -0.39 -8.73 7.81
CA ALA A 65 -1.10 -8.38 9.05
C ALA A 65 -2.59 -8.73 8.97
N ILE A 66 -3.27 -8.44 7.86
CA ILE A 66 -4.67 -8.82 7.62
C ILE A 66 -4.82 -10.34 7.72
N MET A 67 -3.95 -11.10 7.05
CA MET A 67 -4.00 -12.56 7.06
C MET A 67 -3.80 -13.14 8.46
N ARG A 68 -2.93 -12.54 9.28
CA ARG A 68 -2.75 -12.95 10.67
C ARG A 68 -3.98 -12.68 11.52
N LEU A 69 -4.57 -11.48 11.41
CA LEU A 69 -5.77 -11.10 12.18
C LEU A 69 -7.01 -11.94 11.83
N ARG A 70 -7.16 -12.29 10.55
CA ARG A 70 -8.29 -13.13 10.09
C ARG A 70 -8.17 -14.60 10.53
N HIS A 71 -6.98 -15.05 10.92
CA HIS A 71 -6.71 -16.42 11.39
C HIS A 71 -6.52 -16.52 12.91
N SER A 72 -6.64 -15.41 13.65
CA SER A 72 -6.47 -15.34 15.12
C SER A 72 -7.79 -15.18 15.85
#